data_AF-A0A914I3S8-F1
#
_entry.id   AF-A0A914I3S8-F1
#
_cell.length_a   1.000
_cell.length_b   1.000
_cell.length_c   1.000
_cell.angle_alpha   90.00
_cell.angle_beta   90.00
_cell.angle_gamma   90.00
#
_symmetry.space_group_name_H-M   'P 1'
#
loop_
_entity.id
_entity.type
_entity.pdbx_description
1 polymer ?
#
loop_
_entity_poly.entity_id
_entity_poly.type
_entity_poly.pdbx_seq_one_letter_code
_entity_poly.pdbx_strand_id
1 'polypeptide(L)'
;MNVLPSFLLISLILPCFCSGLLRCKAGLYNTDGLSVFEIINCTERQEYCSAVSCVKGDLVTMIWGCKRHGDCPNGTYLLHDATCRCKLGARGVNLSNEKLGFP
;
A
#
# COMPACT_ATOMS: atom_id res chain seq x y z
N MET A 1 34.70 -27.89 -44.48
CA MET A 1 33.78 -28.41 -43.45
C MET A 1 33.65 -27.31 -42.40
N ASN A 2 32.56 -26.55 -42.46
CA ASN A 2 32.32 -25.40 -41.59
C ASN A 2 31.64 -25.87 -40.31
N VAL A 3 32.26 -25.64 -39.15
CA VAL A 3 31.65 -25.88 -37.84
C VAL A 3 31.40 -24.50 -37.22
N LEU A 4 30.12 -24.10 -37.19
CA LEU A 4 29.65 -22.91 -36.49
C LEU A 4 29.77 -23.14 -34.97
N PRO A 5 30.27 -22.17 -34.18
CA PRO A 5 30.19 -22.25 -32.74
C PRO A 5 28.78 -21.84 -32.29
N SER A 6 28.13 -22.75 -31.57
CA SER A 6 26.85 -22.57 -30.90
C SER A 6 26.97 -21.52 -29.79
N PHE A 7 26.75 -20.25 -30.11
CA PHE A 7 26.57 -19.21 -29.11
C PHE A 7 25.22 -19.40 -28.44
N LEU A 8 25.26 -19.92 -27.20
CA LEU A 8 24.15 -19.93 -26.26
C LEU A 8 23.67 -18.49 -26.04
N LEU A 9 22.55 -18.15 -26.70
CA LEU A 9 21.75 -16.97 -26.39
C LEU A 9 21.15 -17.16 -24.99
N ILE A 10 21.87 -16.69 -23.98
CA ILE A 10 21.29 -16.42 -22.67
C ILE A 10 20.37 -15.22 -22.88
N SER A 11 19.10 -15.50 -23.17
CA SER A 11 18.04 -14.52 -23.14
C SER A 11 18.02 -13.92 -21.74
N LEU A 12 18.51 -12.68 -21.59
CA LEU A 12 18.22 -11.86 -20.43
C LEU A 12 16.71 -11.64 -20.41
N ILE A 13 16.01 -12.54 -19.72
CA ILE A 13 14.69 -12.26 -19.19
C ILE A 13 14.93 -11.31 -18.02
N LEU A 14 15.26 -10.05 -18.31
CA LEU A 14 15.02 -9.00 -17.33
C LEU A 14 13.51 -9.07 -17.10
N PRO A 15 13.03 -9.46 -15.90
CA PRO A 15 11.64 -9.22 -15.60
C PRO A 15 11.45 -7.73 -15.84
N CYS A 16 10.62 -7.39 -16.82
CA CYS A 16 10.20 -6.02 -17.00
C CYS A 16 9.47 -5.68 -15.70
N PHE A 17 10.20 -5.08 -14.75
CA PHE A 17 9.58 -4.24 -13.75
C PHE A 17 8.99 -3.10 -14.57
N CYS A 18 7.79 -3.33 -15.11
CA CYS A 18 6.85 -2.28 -15.45
C CYS A 18 6.55 -1.60 -14.12
N SER A 19 7.50 -0.78 -13.64
CA SER A 19 7.42 0.02 -12.44
C SER A 19 6.43 1.15 -12.70
N GLY A 20 5.16 0.80 -12.88
CA GLY A 20 4.10 1.75 -12.60
C GLY A 20 4.21 2.11 -11.13
N LEU A 21 4.22 3.40 -10.82
CA LEU A 21 4.08 3.85 -9.43
C LEU A 21 2.85 3.14 -8.83
N LEU A 22 3.03 2.50 -7.68
CA LEU A 22 1.95 1.84 -6.95
C LEU A 22 0.78 2.82 -6.79
N ARG A 23 -0.44 2.38 -7.09
CA ARG A 23 -1.66 3.20 -6.97
C ARG A 23 -2.46 2.75 -5.76
N CYS A 24 -2.82 3.66 -4.87
CA CYS A 24 -3.60 3.35 -3.68
C CYS A 24 -4.81 4.25 -3.56
N LYS A 25 -5.87 3.72 -2.94
CA LYS A 25 -6.91 4.59 -2.38
C LYS A 25 -6.27 5.43 -1.28
N ALA A 26 -6.48 6.73 -1.30
CA ALA A 26 -6.05 7.64 -0.26
C ALA A 26 -7.19 8.56 0.15
N GLY A 27 -7.17 8.98 1.41
CA GLY A 27 -8.18 9.87 1.95
C GLY A 27 -8.62 9.47 3.34
N LEU A 28 -9.74 10.03 3.77
CA LEU A 28 -10.27 9.86 5.12
C LEU A 28 -11.78 9.65 5.10
N TYR A 29 -12.25 8.91 6.10
CA TYR A 29 -13.65 8.78 6.46
C TYR A 29 -13.77 8.94 7.98
N ASN A 30 -14.83 9.56 8.47
CA ASN A 30 -15.17 9.52 9.88
C ASN A 30 -16.67 9.29 10.11
N THR A 31 -17.02 8.89 11.33
CA THR A 31 -18.41 8.61 11.73
C THR A 31 -19.29 9.87 11.81
N ASP A 32 -18.71 11.06 11.75
CA ASP A 32 -19.44 12.33 11.66
C ASP A 32 -19.95 12.64 10.24
N GLY A 33 -19.62 11.78 9.27
CA GLY A 33 -20.11 11.88 7.90
C GLY A 33 -19.13 12.53 6.91
N LEU A 34 -17.91 12.88 7.34
CA LEU A 34 -16.87 13.32 6.42
C LEU A 34 -16.33 12.10 5.67
N SER A 35 -16.33 12.16 4.33
CA SER A 35 -15.75 11.15 3.46
C SER A 35 -15.11 11.82 2.26
N VAL A 36 -13.78 11.68 2.13
CA VAL A 36 -13.01 12.19 1.00
C VAL A 36 -12.03 11.11 0.59
N PHE A 37 -12.05 10.73 -0.69
CA PHE A 37 -11.12 9.75 -1.22
C PHE A 37 -10.72 10.06 -2.66
N GLU A 38 -9.51 9.66 -3.01
CA GLU A 38 -8.96 9.73 -4.36
C GLU A 38 -8.00 8.55 -4.59
N ILE A 39 -7.62 8.33 -5.84
CA ILE A 39 -6.60 7.34 -6.21
C ILE A 39 -5.30 8.09 -6.51
N ILE A 40 -4.29 7.90 -5.65
CA ILE A 40 -2.99 8.55 -5.80
C ILE A 40 -1.92 7.57 -6.28
N ASN A 41 -0.87 8.12 -6.89
CA ASN A 41 0.36 7.40 -7.17
C ASN A 41 1.30 7.52 -5.96
N CYS A 42 1.80 6.40 -5.44
CA CYS A 42 2.75 6.33 -4.35
C CYS A 42 4.17 6.59 -4.82
N THR A 43 5.00 7.22 -4.01
CA THR A 43 6.44 7.37 -4.32
C THR A 43 7.15 6.03 -4.41
N GLU A 44 8.31 5.96 -5.07
CA GLU A 44 9.10 4.72 -5.26
C GLU A 44 9.44 3.99 -3.96
N ARG A 45 9.48 4.70 -2.82
CA ARG A 45 9.79 4.13 -1.50
C ARG A 45 8.56 3.59 -0.76
N GLN A 46 7.36 3.85 -1.27
CA GLN A 46 6.10 3.45 -0.68
C GLN A 46 5.55 2.22 -1.40
N GLU A 47 5.74 1.07 -0.79
CA GLU A 47 5.52 -0.23 -1.43
C GLU A 47 4.19 -0.86 -1.03
N TYR A 48 3.42 -0.22 -0.15
CA TYR A 48 2.19 -0.77 0.41
C TYR A 48 1.06 0.26 0.36
N CYS A 49 -0.14 -0.20 -0.02
CA CYS A 49 -1.36 0.51 0.32
C CYS A 49 -1.77 0.15 1.75
N SER A 50 -2.22 1.13 2.52
CA SER A 50 -2.59 0.96 3.92
C SER A 50 -3.99 1.44 4.20
N ALA A 51 -4.58 0.87 5.26
CA ALA A 51 -5.73 1.40 5.94
C ALA A 51 -5.38 1.54 7.43
N VAL A 52 -5.80 2.64 8.04
CA VAL A 52 -5.62 2.94 9.46
C VAL A 52 -7.00 3.25 10.04
N SER A 53 -7.36 2.61 11.14
CA SER A 53 -8.56 2.94 11.93
C SER A 53 -8.11 3.54 13.25
N CYS A 54 -8.67 4.68 13.63
CA CYS A 54 -8.40 5.37 14.89
C CYS A 54 -9.72 5.65 15.61
N VAL A 55 -9.78 5.36 16.90
CA VAL A 55 -10.95 5.57 17.75
C VAL A 55 -10.62 6.56 18.86
N LYS A 56 -11.44 7.61 18.99
CA LYS A 56 -11.36 8.61 20.07
C LYS A 56 -12.76 8.91 20.60
N GLY A 57 -13.11 8.32 21.75
CA GLY A 57 -14.50 8.29 22.22
C GLY A 57 -15.38 7.54 21.22
N ASP A 58 -16.49 8.15 20.80
CA ASP A 58 -17.41 7.58 19.81
C ASP A 58 -17.00 7.89 18.35
N LEU A 59 -15.98 8.71 18.15
CA LEU A 59 -15.49 9.07 16.83
C LEU A 59 -14.55 7.99 16.30
N VAL A 60 -14.93 7.36 15.18
CA VAL A 60 -14.08 6.45 14.43
C VAL A 60 -13.61 7.16 13.16
N THR A 61 -12.30 7.25 12.97
CA THR A 61 -11.67 7.78 11.76
C THR A 61 -10.94 6.67 11.02
N MET A 62 -11.22 6.54 9.73
CA MET A 62 -10.53 5.66 8.80
C MET A 62 -9.66 6.49 7.87
N ILE A 63 -8.40 6.09 7.68
CA ILE A 63 -7.42 6.79 6.83
C ILE A 63 -6.82 5.76 5.88
N TRP A 64 -6.78 6.09 4.60
CA TRP A 64 -6.13 5.28 3.57
C TRP A 64 -4.96 6.02 2.95
N GLY A 65 -3.95 5.29 2.50
CA GLY A 65 -2.86 5.88 1.73
C GLY A 65 -1.65 4.97 1.52
N CYS A 66 -0.60 5.56 0.97
CA CYS A 66 0.68 4.91 0.67
C CYS A 66 1.59 4.83 1.90
N LYS A 67 2.22 3.68 2.14
CA LYS A 67 3.13 3.44 3.27
C LYS A 67 4.42 2.77 2.84
N ARG A 68 5.51 3.07 3.54
CA ARG A 68 6.76 2.31 3.44
C ARG A 68 6.69 1.08 4.34
N HIS A 69 7.63 0.16 4.13
CA HIS A 69 7.85 -0.91 5.08
C HIS A 69 8.16 -0.35 6.48
N GLY A 70 7.54 -0.91 7.53
CA GLY A 70 7.75 -0.48 8.91
C GLY A 70 6.91 0.71 9.40
N ASP A 71 6.29 1.50 8.50
CA ASP A 71 5.49 2.68 8.87
C ASP A 71 4.08 2.33 9.41
N CYS A 72 3.80 1.05 9.61
CA CYS A 72 2.52 0.49 10.05
C CYS A 72 2.81 -0.44 11.24
N PRO A 73 2.60 0.00 12.48
CA PRO A 73 2.90 -0.79 13.66
C PRO A 73 2.02 -2.04 13.71
N ASN A 74 2.58 -3.14 14.20
CA ASN A 74 1.79 -4.32 14.50
C ASN A 74 0.93 -4.06 15.74
N GLY A 75 -0.37 -4.31 15.60
CA GLY A 75 -1.33 -4.18 16.70
C GLY A 75 -1.88 -2.77 16.88
N THR A 76 -2.17 -2.43 18.13
CA THR A 76 -2.80 -1.17 18.52
C THR A 76 -1.74 -0.20 19.02
N TYR A 77 -1.84 1.08 18.63
CA TYR A 77 -0.93 2.15 19.05
C TYR A 77 -1.70 3.45 19.30
N LEU A 78 -1.12 4.35 20.10
CA LEU A 78 -1.72 5.66 20.38
C LEU A 78 -1.21 6.71 19.40
N LEU A 79 -2.12 7.54 18.89
CA LEU A 79 -1.81 8.69 18.05
C LEU A 79 -2.75 9.85 18.43
N HIS A 80 -2.21 10.94 18.99
CA HIS A 80 -2.99 12.12 19.42
C HIS A 80 -4.23 11.78 20.28
N ASP A 81 -4.04 10.91 21.28
CA ASP A 81 -5.07 10.37 22.17
C ASP A 81 -6.14 9.48 21.51
N ALA A 82 -5.95 9.11 20.24
CA ALA A 82 -6.76 8.11 19.57
C ALA A 82 -6.06 6.75 19.61
N THR A 83 -6.85 5.71 19.83
CA THR A 83 -6.40 4.32 19.75
C THR A 83 -6.48 3.86 18.30
N CYS A 84 -5.33 3.62 17.68
CA CYS A 84 -5.22 3.34 16.26
C CYS A 84 -4.74 1.92 15.98
N ARG A 85 -5.16 1.38 14.84
CA ARG A 85 -4.70 0.12 14.26
C ARG A 85 -4.37 0.36 12.81
N CYS A 86 -3.31 -0.26 12.32
CA CYS A 86 -2.88 -0.14 10.94
C CYS A 86 -2.87 -1.53 10.27
N LYS A 87 -3.29 -1.59 9.01
CA LYS A 87 -3.19 -2.77 8.16
C LYS A 87 -2.54 -2.39 6.84
N LEU A 88 -1.60 -3.21 6.40
CA LEU A 88 -1.00 -3.12 5.08
C LEU A 88 -1.69 -4.10 4.14
N GLY A 89 -1.89 -3.68 2.89
CA GLY A 89 -2.22 -4.56 1.77
C GLY A 89 -0.98 -5.30 1.27
N ALA A 90 -1.16 -6.08 0.19
CA ALA A 90 -0.05 -6.78 -0.43
C ALA A 90 0.98 -5.81 -1.05
N ARG A 91 2.27 -6.11 -0.88
CA ARG A 91 3.38 -5.30 -1.41
C ARG A 91 3.28 -5.18 -2.93
N GLY A 92 3.37 -3.96 -3.46
CA GLY A 92 3.35 -3.69 -4.90
C GLY A 92 1.99 -3.94 -5.58
N VAL A 93 0.93 -4.23 -4.82
CA VAL A 93 -0.40 -4.49 -5.38
C VAL A 93 -1.27 -3.23 -5.30
N ASN A 94 -1.63 -2.70 -6.47
CA ASN A 94 -2.52 -1.55 -6.61
C ASN A 94 -3.84 -1.77 -5.87
N LEU A 95 -4.32 -0.72 -5.20
CA LEU A 95 -5.62 -0.67 -4.51
C LEU A 95 -5.83 -1.78 -3.47
N SER A 96 -4.75 -2.39 -2.99
CA SER A 96 -4.82 -3.49 -2.01
C SER A 96 -5.43 -3.08 -0.66
N ASN A 97 -5.67 -1.78 -0.45
CA ASN A 97 -6.33 -1.25 0.73
C ASN A 97 -7.84 -1.03 0.60
N GLU A 98 -8.47 -1.27 -0.55
CA GLU A 98 -9.92 -1.11 -0.73
C GLU A 98 -10.75 -2.10 0.10
N LYS A 99 -10.22 -3.30 0.32
CA LYS A 99 -10.90 -4.39 1.04
C LYS A 99 -10.41 -4.56 2.47
N LEU A 100 -9.53 -3.67 2.94
CA LEU A 100 -9.04 -3.72 4.31
C LEU A 100 -10.10 -3.16 5.26
N GLY A 101 -10.65 -4.04 6.09
CA GLY A 101 -11.55 -3.69 7.18
C GLY A 101 -10.89 -3.89 8.55
N PHE A 102 -11.48 -3.30 9.57
CA PHE A 102 -11.14 -3.54 10.97
C PHE A 102 -12.31 -4.25 11.64
N PRO A 103 -12.05 -5.25 12.50
CA PRO A 103 -13.10 -5.88 13.29
C PRO A 103 -13.67 -4.90 14.32
#